data_AF-A0AAD9TP75-F1
#
_entry.id   AF-A0AAD9TP75-F1
#
_cell.length_a   1.000
_cell.length_b   1.000
_cell.length_c   1.000
_cell.angle_alpha   90.00
_cell.angle_beta   90.00
_cell.angle_gamma   90.00
#
_symmetry.space_group_name_H-M   'P 1'
#
loop_
_entity.id
_entity.type
_entity.pdbx_description
1 polymer ?
#
loop_
_entity_poly.entity_id
_entity_poly.type
_entity_poly.pdbx_seq_one_letter_code
_entity_poly.pdbx_strand_id
1 'polypeptide(L)'
;MSIIENLKDSCLLEHGAGEGTVKMHDVVRDVAIWISSSLEDGCKSLVRSGFGLTRISEAEMSQSLKRVSFMHNKITELSDCDNCCPETVSLLLQGNLSLIRISDGFLQAFQSLKVLNLSGTRIQSLPQSILQLSDL
;
A
#
# COMPACT_ATOMS: atom_id res chain seq x y z
N MET A 1 -23.32 17.22 9.49
CA MET A 1 -22.80 15.86 9.79
C MET A 1 -21.58 15.64 8.92
N SER A 2 -20.45 15.20 9.49
CA SER A 2 -19.26 14.90 8.68
C SER A 2 -19.44 13.53 8.01
N ILE A 3 -18.76 13.31 6.87
CA ILE A 3 -18.74 12.00 6.20
C ILE A 3 -18.28 10.89 7.17
N ILE A 4 -17.35 11.21 8.07
CA ILE A 4 -16.82 10.25 9.05
C ILE A 4 -17.92 9.81 10.03
N GLU A 5 -18.69 10.74 10.59
CA GLU A 5 -19.76 10.38 11.53
C GLU A 5 -20.86 9.56 10.83
N ASN A 6 -21.23 9.90 9.59
CA ASN A 6 -22.18 9.09 8.81
C ASN A 6 -21.69 7.64 8.60
N LEU A 7 -20.40 7.46 8.31
CA LEU A 7 -19.81 6.13 8.12
C LEU A 7 -19.72 5.35 9.44
N LYS A 8 -19.51 6.03 10.58
CA LYS A 8 -19.57 5.42 11.92
C LYS A 8 -20.98 5.00 12.28
N ASP A 9 -21.97 5.88 12.08
CA ASP A 9 -23.39 5.62 12.33
C ASP A 9 -23.92 4.47 11.46
N SER A 10 -23.31 4.26 10.29
CA SER A 10 -23.61 3.13 9.38
C SER A 10 -22.82 1.85 9.70
N CYS A 11 -22.07 1.81 10.80
CA CYS A 11 -21.19 0.69 11.18
C CYS A 11 -20.12 0.32 10.14
N LEU A 12 -19.78 1.22 9.22
CA LEU A 12 -18.74 1.00 8.21
C LEU A 12 -17.35 1.39 8.72
N LEU A 13 -17.30 2.30 9.69
CA LEU A 13 -16.09 2.71 10.39
C LEU A 13 -16.30 2.64 11.90
N GLU A 14 -15.20 2.43 12.62
CA GLU A 14 -15.14 2.46 14.08
C GLU A 14 -13.92 3.27 14.53
N HIS A 15 -13.81 3.49 15.85
CA HIS A 15 -12.66 4.17 16.42
C HIS A 15 -11.37 3.38 16.15
N GLY A 16 -10.36 4.09 15.64
CA GLY A 16 -9.03 3.54 15.42
C GLY A 16 -8.22 3.45 16.72
N ALA A 17 -6.98 2.99 16.60
CA ALA A 17 -6.10 2.76 17.75
C ALA A 17 -5.58 4.06 18.40
N GLY A 18 -5.60 5.18 17.67
CA GLY A 18 -5.18 6.50 18.16
C GLY A 18 -6.34 7.49 18.21
N GLU A 19 -6.21 8.51 19.05
CA GLU A 19 -7.16 9.63 19.09
C GLU A 19 -7.27 10.29 17.70
N GLY A 20 -8.51 10.57 17.28
CA GLY A 20 -8.80 11.14 15.96
C GLY A 20 -8.65 10.17 14.77
N THR A 21 -8.32 8.90 15.01
CA THR A 21 -8.22 7.88 13.94
C THR A 21 -9.49 7.04 13.83
N VAL A 22 -9.75 6.51 12.64
CA VAL A 22 -10.83 5.55 12.37
C VAL A 22 -10.27 4.32 11.68
N LYS A 23 -10.94 3.18 11.84
CA LYS A 23 -10.65 1.94 11.11
C LYS A 23 -11.93 1.33 10.56
N MET A 24 -11.79 0.52 9.51
CA MET A 24 -12.86 -0.35 9.06
C MET A 24 -12.85 -1.61 9.92
N HIS A 25 -14.03 -2.05 10.36
CA HIS A 25 -14.17 -3.33 11.05
C HIS A 25 -13.66 -4.46 10.15
N ASP A 26 -13.02 -5.48 10.71
CA ASP A 26 -12.41 -6.58 9.94
C ASP A 26 -13.41 -7.27 9.00
N VAL A 27 -14.62 -7.60 9.46
CA VAL A 27 -15.72 -8.13 8.64
C VAL A 27 -16.08 -7.22 7.47
N VAL A 28 -16.25 -5.91 7.70
CA VAL A 28 -16.60 -4.94 6.64
C VAL A 28 -15.47 -4.85 5.63
N ARG A 29 -14.21 -4.84 6.10
CA ARG A 29 -13.02 -4.85 5.26
C ARG A 29 -12.94 -6.09 4.39
N ASP A 30 -13.18 -7.25 4.97
CA ASP A 30 -13.09 -8.53 4.27
C ASP A 30 -14.20 -8.64 3.20
N VAL A 31 -15.41 -8.13 3.49
CA VAL A 31 -16.48 -8.00 2.48
C VAL A 31 -16.09 -7.02 1.37
N ALA A 32 -15.50 -5.86 1.70
CA ALA A 32 -15.06 -4.91 0.69
C ALA A 32 -13.96 -5.49 -0.21
N ILE A 33 -13.01 -6.24 0.35
CA ILE A 33 -12.00 -6.98 -0.41
C ILE A 33 -12.65 -8.03 -1.31
N TRP A 34 -13.62 -8.79 -0.78
CA TRP A 34 -14.33 -9.82 -1.54
C TRP A 34 -15.10 -9.23 -2.73
N ILE A 35 -15.88 -8.16 -2.52
CA ILE A 35 -16.58 -7.43 -3.59
C ILE A 35 -15.59 -6.94 -4.64
N SER A 36 -14.50 -6.29 -4.18
CA SER A 36 -13.44 -5.77 -5.03
C SER A 36 -12.79 -6.86 -5.90
N SER A 37 -12.63 -8.07 -5.38
CA SER A 37 -12.04 -9.20 -6.09
C SER A 37 -13.00 -9.90 -7.06
N SER A 38 -14.32 -9.72 -6.89
CA SER A 38 -15.36 -10.44 -7.65
C SER A 38 -15.87 -9.69 -8.88
N LEU A 39 -15.50 -8.42 -9.05
CA LEU A 39 -15.85 -7.63 -10.24
C LEU A 39 -14.92 -8.02 -11.40
N GLU A 40 -15.42 -8.07 -12.64
CA GLU A 40 -14.63 -8.47 -13.82
C GLU A 40 -13.45 -7.52 -14.12
N ASP A 41 -13.63 -6.22 -13.81
CA ASP A 41 -12.57 -5.20 -13.74
C ASP A 41 -12.01 -5.04 -12.32
N GLY A 42 -12.08 -6.12 -11.53
CA GLY A 42 -11.79 -6.16 -10.09
C GLY A 42 -10.58 -5.33 -9.73
N CYS A 43 -10.68 -4.53 -8.67
CA CYS A 43 -9.65 -3.57 -8.34
C CYS A 43 -8.34 -4.32 -8.20
N LYS A 44 -7.46 -4.21 -9.21
CA LYS A 44 -6.20 -4.96 -9.31
C LYS A 44 -5.27 -4.50 -8.19
N SER A 45 -5.54 -4.96 -6.99
CA SER A 45 -5.01 -4.39 -5.75
C SER A 45 -4.41 -5.50 -4.92
N LEU A 46 -3.18 -5.30 -4.46
CA LEU A 46 -2.53 -6.17 -3.50
C LEU A 46 -2.49 -5.44 -2.17
N VAL A 47 -3.26 -5.93 -1.20
CA VAL A 47 -3.35 -5.32 0.14
C VAL A 47 -2.90 -6.33 1.19
N ARG A 48 -1.77 -6.04 1.83
CA ARG A 48 -1.13 -6.82 2.90
C ARG A 48 -0.80 -5.95 4.10
N SER A 49 -1.74 -5.10 4.52
CA SER A 49 -1.51 -4.15 5.60
C SER A 49 -1.65 -4.78 6.99
N GLY A 50 -0.68 -4.55 7.88
CA GLY A 50 -0.79 -5.02 9.28
C GLY A 50 -0.51 -6.50 9.52
N PHE A 51 0.03 -7.23 8.55
CA PHE A 51 0.31 -8.67 8.64
C PHE A 51 1.58 -9.00 9.44
N GLY A 52 2.36 -7.99 9.83
CA GLY A 52 3.64 -8.18 10.51
C GLY A 52 4.75 -8.71 9.60
N LEU A 53 4.62 -8.53 8.29
CA LEU A 53 5.60 -8.99 7.29
C LEU A 53 6.95 -8.29 7.49
N THR A 54 8.04 -9.03 7.27
CA THR A 54 9.42 -8.50 7.32
C THR A 54 10.00 -8.23 5.93
N ARG A 55 9.42 -8.83 4.89
CA ARG A 55 9.78 -8.70 3.48
C ARG A 55 8.55 -8.81 2.60
N ILE A 56 8.68 -8.35 1.36
CA ILE A 56 7.65 -8.52 0.33
C ILE A 56 7.96 -9.79 -0.49
N SER A 57 6.94 -10.57 -0.83
CA SER A 57 7.07 -11.73 -1.70
C SER A 57 6.83 -11.33 -3.15
N GLU A 58 7.81 -11.55 -4.02
CA GLU A 58 7.68 -11.29 -5.47
C GLU A 58 6.58 -12.13 -6.12
N ALA A 59 6.29 -13.32 -5.57
CA ALA A 59 5.22 -14.19 -6.08
C ALA A 59 3.81 -13.59 -5.96
N GLU A 60 3.64 -12.55 -5.13
CA GLU A 60 2.37 -11.82 -5.01
C GLU A 60 2.28 -10.62 -5.95
N MET A 61 3.40 -10.22 -6.56
CA MET A 61 3.46 -9.12 -7.51
C MET A 61 3.00 -9.56 -8.90
N SER A 62 2.31 -8.67 -9.61
CA SER A 62 1.80 -8.94 -10.94
C SER A 62 1.73 -7.66 -11.75
N GLN A 63 2.01 -7.76 -13.05
CA GLN A 63 2.02 -6.62 -13.96
C GLN A 63 0.66 -5.91 -14.06
N SER A 64 -0.41 -6.63 -13.72
CA SER A 64 -1.77 -6.10 -13.77
C SER A 64 -2.12 -5.24 -12.55
N LEU A 65 -1.33 -5.28 -11.47
CA LEU A 65 -1.64 -4.53 -10.24
C LEU A 65 -1.66 -3.02 -10.51
N LYS A 66 -2.73 -2.36 -10.08
CA LYS A 66 -2.94 -0.92 -10.06
C LYS A 66 -2.65 -0.31 -8.69
N ARG A 67 -2.92 -1.02 -7.59
CA ARG A 67 -2.75 -0.49 -6.23
C ARG A 67 -2.04 -1.49 -5.34
N VAL A 68 -0.99 -1.07 -4.65
CA VAL A 68 -0.19 -1.95 -3.79
C VAL A 68 -0.05 -1.32 -2.41
N SER A 69 -0.38 -2.08 -1.37
CA SER A 69 -0.28 -1.63 0.01
C SER A 69 0.34 -2.68 0.92
N PHE A 70 1.48 -2.31 1.51
CA PHE A 70 2.17 -3.06 2.56
C PHE A 70 2.34 -2.19 3.82
N MET A 71 1.45 -1.23 4.04
CA MET A 71 1.51 -0.34 5.20
C MET A 71 1.41 -1.09 6.54
N HIS A 72 1.98 -0.50 7.59
CA HIS A 72 1.92 -1.00 8.97
C HIS A 72 2.44 -2.44 9.14
N ASN A 73 3.50 -2.80 8.42
CA ASN A 73 4.24 -4.04 8.62
C ASN A 73 5.56 -3.79 9.37
N LYS A 74 6.44 -4.81 9.39
CA LYS A 74 7.78 -4.77 9.97
C LYS A 74 8.84 -4.89 8.87
N ILE A 75 8.56 -4.39 7.68
CA ILE A 75 9.43 -4.55 6.51
C ILE A 75 10.75 -3.84 6.80
N THR A 76 11.85 -4.57 6.65
CA THR A 76 13.22 -4.06 6.85
C THR A 76 13.96 -3.88 5.54
N GLU A 77 13.57 -4.64 4.52
CA GLU A 77 14.22 -4.68 3.22
C GLU A 77 13.20 -4.80 2.10
N LEU A 78 13.54 -4.18 0.97
CA LEU A 78 12.80 -4.26 -0.28
C LEU A 78 13.76 -4.89 -1.29
N SER A 79 13.38 -6.06 -1.81
CA SER A 79 14.14 -6.73 -2.86
C SER A 79 13.93 -5.99 -4.18
N ASP A 80 14.97 -5.94 -5.01
CA ASP A 80 14.80 -5.50 -6.40
C ASP A 80 13.85 -6.46 -7.12
N CYS A 81 13.05 -5.91 -8.05
CA CYS A 81 12.07 -6.67 -8.80
C CYS A 81 12.00 -6.11 -10.21
N ASP A 82 12.44 -6.89 -11.20
CA ASP A 82 12.48 -6.41 -12.57
C ASP A 82 11.07 -6.36 -13.17
N ASN A 83 10.54 -5.14 -13.34
CA ASN A 83 9.29 -4.84 -14.04
C ASN A 83 8.07 -5.66 -13.55
N CYS A 84 8.00 -5.88 -12.24
CA CYS A 84 6.98 -6.73 -11.64
C CYS A 84 5.59 -6.09 -11.63
N CYS A 85 5.51 -4.75 -11.53
CA CYS A 85 4.26 -4.00 -11.33
C CYS A 85 4.18 -2.70 -12.16
N PRO A 86 4.48 -2.70 -13.47
CA PRO A 86 4.56 -1.47 -14.28
C PRO A 86 3.27 -0.64 -14.29
N GLU A 87 2.11 -1.26 -14.13
CA GLU A 87 0.80 -0.59 -14.15
C GLU A 87 0.38 0.02 -12.81
N THR A 88 1.15 -0.18 -11.74
CA THR A 88 0.78 0.28 -10.41
C THR A 88 0.85 1.79 -10.32
N VAL A 89 -0.27 2.41 -9.92
CA VAL A 89 -0.42 3.85 -9.76
C VAL A 89 -0.26 4.30 -8.31
N SER A 90 -0.46 3.41 -7.33
CA SER A 90 -0.25 3.73 -5.92
C SER A 90 0.50 2.64 -5.16
N LEU A 91 1.51 3.07 -4.40
CA LEU A 91 2.34 2.24 -3.54
C LEU A 91 2.37 2.82 -2.12
N LEU A 92 1.85 2.04 -1.17
CA LEU A 92 1.71 2.44 0.23
C LEU A 92 2.61 1.57 1.12
N LEU A 93 3.66 2.18 1.67
CA LEU A 93 4.67 1.53 2.53
C LEU A 93 4.74 2.16 3.94
N GLN A 94 3.81 3.07 4.27
CA GLN A 94 3.86 3.82 5.51
C GLN A 94 3.80 2.93 6.75
N GLY A 95 4.45 3.37 7.83
CA GLY A 95 4.47 2.65 9.11
C GLY A 95 5.42 1.45 9.15
N ASN A 96 6.25 1.24 8.13
CA ASN A 96 7.37 0.29 8.19
C ASN A 96 8.60 0.95 8.83
N LEU A 97 8.58 1.08 10.16
CA LEU A 97 9.56 1.87 10.93
C LEU A 97 11.02 1.41 10.77
N SER A 98 11.25 0.15 10.41
CA SER A 98 12.59 -0.40 10.23
C SER A 98 13.11 -0.29 8.80
N LEU A 99 12.29 0.20 7.87
CA LEU A 99 12.69 0.40 6.47
C LEU A 99 13.52 1.68 6.36
N ILE A 100 14.82 1.53 6.08
CA ILE A 100 15.80 2.64 6.06
C ILE A 100 16.25 3.05 4.65
N ARG A 101 16.00 2.22 3.65
CA ARG A 101 16.42 2.45 2.26
C ARG A 101 15.44 1.83 1.29
N ILE A 102 15.47 2.34 0.07
CA ILE A 102 14.78 1.80 -1.09
C ILE A 102 15.79 1.79 -2.24
N SER A 103 15.92 0.66 -2.93
CA SER A 103 16.86 0.47 -4.03
C SER A 103 16.30 1.04 -5.34
N ASP A 104 17.19 1.33 -6.28
CA ASP A 104 16.78 1.78 -7.62
C ASP A 104 15.90 0.74 -8.31
N GLY A 105 16.28 -0.54 -8.27
CA GLY A 105 15.57 -1.64 -8.92
C GLY A 105 14.16 -1.84 -8.39
N PHE A 106 13.94 -1.69 -7.08
CA PHE A 106 12.60 -1.77 -6.52
C PHE A 106 11.68 -0.66 -7.04
N LEU A 107 12.13 0.60 -7.09
CA LEU A 107 11.28 1.69 -7.64
C LEU A 107 11.06 1.58 -9.15
N GLN A 108 12.05 1.07 -9.88
CA GLN A 108 11.93 0.83 -11.33
C GLN A 108 10.86 -0.21 -11.68
N ALA A 109 10.45 -1.06 -10.73
CA ALA A 109 9.34 -1.97 -10.90
C ALA A 109 7.98 -1.27 -11.08
N PHE A 110 7.85 0.02 -10.74
CA PHE A 110 6.59 0.78 -10.64
C PHE A 110 6.56 1.99 -11.59
N GLN A 111 6.69 1.77 -12.90
CA GLN A 111 6.86 2.85 -13.89
C GLN A 111 5.66 3.83 -13.99
N SER A 112 4.45 3.39 -13.65
CA SER A 112 3.24 4.24 -13.70
C SER A 112 2.88 4.90 -12.36
N LEU A 113 3.80 4.93 -11.39
CA LEU A 113 3.51 5.34 -10.04
C LEU A 113 3.17 6.84 -9.95
N LYS A 114 2.05 7.15 -9.28
CA LYS A 114 1.55 8.52 -9.04
C LYS A 114 1.41 8.85 -7.57
N VAL A 115 1.42 7.84 -6.71
CA VAL A 115 1.29 7.99 -5.27
C VAL A 115 2.28 7.06 -4.61
N LEU A 116 3.24 7.64 -3.89
CA LEU A 116 4.18 6.93 -3.05
C LEU A 116 4.05 7.43 -1.61
N ASN A 117 3.66 6.55 -0.69
CA ASN A 117 3.60 6.91 0.73
C ASN A 117 4.66 6.14 1.53
N LEU A 118 5.65 6.88 2.03
CA LEU A 118 6.76 6.39 2.86
C LEU A 118 6.69 6.93 4.30
N SER A 119 5.57 7.55 4.70
CA SER A 119 5.44 8.15 6.04
C SER A 119 5.68 7.12 7.14
N GLY A 120 6.36 7.48 8.23
CA GLY A 120 6.67 6.52 9.30
C GLY A 120 7.59 5.38 8.85
N THR A 121 8.41 5.60 7.82
CA THR A 121 9.65 4.83 7.57
C THR A 121 10.85 5.61 8.09
N ARG A 122 12.06 5.04 8.01
CA ARG A 122 13.33 5.70 8.35
C ARG A 122 14.18 6.00 7.11
N ILE A 123 13.57 6.04 5.93
CA ILE A 123 14.25 6.40 4.67
C ILE A 123 14.67 7.87 4.74
N GLN A 124 15.97 8.12 4.58
CA GLN A 124 16.54 9.47 4.62
C GLN A 124 16.77 10.08 3.23
N SER A 125 16.90 9.23 2.22
CA SER A 125 17.14 9.64 0.83
C SER A 125 16.47 8.67 -0.13
N LEU A 126 15.91 9.20 -1.21
CA LEU A 126 15.38 8.41 -2.31
C LEU A 126 16.50 8.12 -3.33
N PRO A 127 16.48 6.94 -3.98
CA PRO A 127 17.42 6.58 -5.03
C PRO A 127 17.13 7.40 -6.30
N GLN A 128 18.09 7.43 -7.23
CA GLN A 128 18.00 8.29 -8.42
C GLN A 128 16.89 7.86 -9.38
N SER A 129 16.47 6.59 -9.35
CA SER A 129 15.35 6.09 -10.14
C SER A 129 14.02 6.80 -9.86
N ILE A 130 13.88 7.52 -8.74
CA ILE A 130 12.70 8.37 -8.49
C ILE A 130 12.49 9.41 -9.60
N LEU A 131 13.58 9.88 -10.24
CA LEU A 131 13.53 10.85 -11.33
C LEU A 131 12.93 10.27 -12.63
N GLN A 132 12.83 8.95 -12.73
CA GLN A 132 12.22 8.25 -13.87
C GLN A 132 10.70 8.17 -13.74
N LEU A 133 10.14 8.50 -12.56
CA LEU A 133 8.71 8.49 -12.28
C LEU A 133 8.12 9.89 -12.56
N SER A 134 7.86 10.18 -13.84
CA SER A 134 7.46 11.53 -14.30
C SER A 134 6.10 12.01 -13.76
N ASP A 135 5.24 11.07 -13.37
CA ASP A 135 3.87 11.34 -12.92
C ASP A 135 3.72 11.29 -11.38
N LEU A 136 4.83 11.19 -10.63
CA LEU A 136 4.85 11.07 -9.16
C LEU A 136 4.63 12.40 -8.43
#